data_AF-A0A7C6S8I3-F1
#
_entry.id   AF-A0A7C6S8I3-F1
#
_cell.length_a   1.000
_cell.length_b   1.000
_cell.length_c   1.000
_cell.angle_alpha   90.00
_cell.angle_beta   90.00
_cell.angle_gamma   90.00
#
_symmetry.space_group_name_H-M   'P 1'
#
loop_
_entity.id
_entity.type
_entity.pdbx_description
1 polymer ?
#
loop_
_entity_poly.entity_id
_entity_poly.type
_entity_poly.pdbx_seq_one_letter_code
_entity_poly.pdbx_strand_id
1 'polypeptide(L)' 'MQLTLRQKRIIEIVKEKGPITSEQIAAELSLTRATLRPDLAILTMVGILE' A
#
# COMPACT_ATOMS: atom_id res chain seq x y z
N MET A 1 -9.99 -11.98 -7.45
CA MET A 1 -8.77 -11.20 -7.73
C MET A 1 -7.65 -11.71 -6.82
N GLN A 2 -6.44 -11.90 -7.34
CA GLN A 2 -5.31 -12.30 -6.50
C GLN A 2 -4.42 -11.09 -6.25
N LEU A 3 -4.28 -10.68 -4.98
CA LEU A 3 -3.38 -9.59 -4.60
C LEU A 3 -1.93 -10.04 -4.73
N THR A 4 -1.07 -9.15 -5.21
CA THR A 4 0.38 -9.39 -5.26
C THR A 4 0.96 -9.45 -3.84
N LEU A 5 2.15 -10.06 -3.69
CA LEU A 5 2.84 -10.08 -2.40
C LEU A 5 3.07 -8.67 -1.85
N ARG A 6 3.40 -7.71 -2.72
CA ARG A 6 3.61 -6.31 -2.33
C ARG A 6 2.31 -5.65 -1.87
N GLN A 7 1.18 -5.88 -2.57
CA GLN A 7 -0.13 -5.37 -2.16
C GLN A 7 -0.56 -5.93 -0.80
N LYS A 8 -0.35 -7.23 -0.57
CA LYS A 8 -0.59 -7.84 0.75
C LYS A 8 0.28 -7.19 1.83
N ARG A 9 1.56 -6.95 1.54
CA ARG A 9 2.46 -6.27 2.48
C ARG A 9 2.04 -4.83 2.77
N ILE A 10 1.55 -4.09 1.77
CA ILE A 10 1.00 -2.74 1.96
C ILE A 10 -0.20 -2.80 2.91
N ILE A 11 -1.11 -3.75 2.72
CA ILE A 11 -2.28 -3.93 3.59
C ILE A 11 -1.84 -4.25 5.04
N GLU A 12 -0.86 -5.12 5.22
CA GLU A 12 -0.30 -5.42 6.54
C GLU A 12 0.27 -4.15 7.20
N ILE A 13 1.06 -3.36 6.47
CA ILE A 13 1.64 -2.12 7.00
C ILE A 13 0.55 -1.15 7.44
N VAL A 14 -0.50 -0.95 6.62
CA VAL A 14 -1.62 -0.04 6.98
C VAL A 14 -2.35 -0.54 8.23
N LYS A 15 -2.58 -1.86 8.34
CA LYS A 15 -3.23 -2.47 9.51
C LYS A 15 -2.37 -2.36 10.78
N GLU A 16 -1.06 -2.57 10.67
CA GLU A 16 -0.13 -2.53 11.79
C GLU A 16 0.16 -1.10 12.26
N LYS A 17 0.25 -0.15 11.32
CA LYS A 17 0.74 1.21 11.60
C LYS A 17 -0.37 2.27 11.72
N GLY A 18 -1.64 1.91 11.54
CA GLY A 18 -2.76 2.85 11.67
C GLY A 18 -2.63 4.01 10.68
N PRO A 19 -3.30 5.17 10.86
CA PRO A 19 -3.37 6.19 9.81
C PRO A 19 -1.96 6.60 9.34
N ILE A 20 -1.61 6.11 8.14
CA ILE A 20 -0.27 6.15 7.57
C ILE A 20 -0.38 6.68 6.15
N THR A 21 0.55 7.57 5.78
CA THR A 21 0.58 8.16 4.44
C THR A 21 1.23 7.23 3.42
N SER A 22 0.92 7.44 2.14
CA SER A 22 1.55 6.72 1.05
C SER A 22 3.08 6.86 1.02
N GLU A 23 3.59 8.02 1.43
CA GLU A 23 5.00 8.33 1.58
C GLU A 23 5.66 7.48 2.67
N GLN A 24 4.99 7.30 3.81
CA GLN A 24 5.49 6.46 4.90
C GLN A 24 5.47 4.97 4.54
N ILE A 25 4.44 4.49 3.84
CA ILE A 25 4.40 3.12 3.30
C ILE A 25 5.57 2.89 2.33
N ALA A 26 5.85 3.87 1.47
CA ALA A 26 6.98 3.83 0.54
C ALA A 26 8.32 3.72 1.28
N ALA A 27 8.51 4.54 2.32
CA ALA A 27 9.70 4.49 3.16
C ALA A 27 9.89 3.12 3.82
N GLU A 28 8.82 2.52 4.37
CA GLU A 28 8.88 1.19 5.01
C GLU A 28 9.29 0.08 4.03
N LEU A 29 8.85 0.20 2.78
CA LEU A 29 9.18 -0.74 1.72
C LEU A 29 10.50 -0.43 1.01
N SER A 30 11.22 0.63 1.44
CA SER A 30 12.41 1.15 0.75
C SER A 30 12.16 1.45 -0.74
N LEU A 31 10.98 2.01 -1.03
CA LEU A 31 10.52 2.38 -2.37
C LEU A 31 10.19 3.87 -2.42
N THR A 32 10.02 4.38 -3.64
CA THR A 32 9.43 5.71 -3.83
C THR A 32 7.91 5.62 -3.86
N ARG A 33 7.22 6.69 -3.46
CA ARG A 33 5.77 6.78 -3.62
C ARG A 33 5.32 6.60 -5.08
N ALA A 34 6.11 7.08 -6.05
CA ALA A 34 5.80 6.90 -7.47
C ALA A 34 5.75 5.42 -7.86
N THR A 35 6.64 4.60 -7.29
CA THR A 35 6.68 3.15 -7.49
C THR A 35 5.48 2.44 -6.87
N LEU A 36 4.96 2.93 -5.74
CA LEU A 36 3.79 2.35 -5.06
C LEU A 36 2.44 2.78 -5.64
N ARG A 37 2.40 3.86 -6.41
CA ARG A 37 1.17 4.41 -7.00
C ARG A 37 0.25 3.37 -7.65
N PRO A 38 0.71 2.44 -8.52
CA PRO A 38 -0.17 1.44 -9.12
C PRO A 38 -0.76 0.48 -8.09
N ASP A 39 0.00 0.09 -7.06
CA ASP A 39 -0.51 -0.82 -6.02
C ASP A 39 -1.56 -0.12 -5.16
N LEU A 40 -1.28 1.12 -4.73
CA LEU A 40 -2.23 1.91 -3.94
C LEU A 40 -3.51 2.20 -4.73
N ALA A 41 -3.39 2.57 -6.01
CA ALA A 41 -4.55 2.81 -6.87
C ALA A 41 -5.43 1.56 -7.03
N ILE A 42 -4.84 0.38 -7.24
CA ILE A 42 -5.59 -0.88 -7.31
C ILE A 42 -6.30 -1.15 -5.99
N LEU A 43 -5.59 -1.01 -4.86
CA LEU A 43 -6.13 -1.27 -3.53
C LEU A 43 -7.28 -0.31 -3.16
N THR A 44 -7.20 0.96 -3.55
CA THR A 44 -8.30 1.92 -3.40
C THR A 44 -9.46 1.60 -4.35
N MET A 45 -9.19 1.28 -5.61
CA MET A 45 -10.23 0.97 -6.60
C MET A 45 -11.10 -0.23 -6.19
N VAL A 46 -10.52 -1.20 -5.48
CA VAL A 46 -11.26 -2.37 -4.97
C VAL A 46 -11.82 -2.18 -3.55
N GLY A 47 -11.66 -0.99 -2.95
CA GLY A 47 -12.21 -0.65 -1.63
C GLY A 47 -11.45 -1.29 -0.46
N ILE A 48 -10.18 -1.64 -0.63
CA ILE A 48 -9.34 -2.16 0.48
C ILE A 48 -8.67 -1.03 1.26
N LEU A 49 -8.34 0.09 0.60
CA LEU A 49 -7.77 1.28 1.21
C LEU A 49 -8.67 2.49 0.92
N GLU A 50 -8.88 3.35 1.92
CA GLU A 50 -9.57 4.64 1.83
C GLU A 50 -8.70 5.76 2.41
#